data_AF-A0A520MDV4-F1
#
_entry.id   AF-A0A520MDV4-F1
#
_cell.length_a   1.000
_cell.length_b   1.000
_cell.length_c   1.000
_cell.angle_alpha   90.00
_cell.angle_beta   90.00
_cell.angle_gamma   90.00
#
_symmetry.space_group_name_H-M   'P 1'
#
loop_
_entity.id
_entity.type
_entity.pdbx_description
1 polymer ?
#
loop_
_entity_poly.entity_id
_entity_poly.type
_entity_poly.pdbx_seq_one_letter_code
_entity_poly.pdbx_strand_id
1 'polypeptide(L)'
;AGDEECGYEQFFPECEEEGQTSCIYPTSMMRDGLQIGLALEDQIGINPLKVGLIGSTDTHNSNPGDTEEWDYRGATTFASSPAKRRYESTRLVGTQYNNPGGLAAIWAPENTREALFDAMKRKEVYATSGTRIKLRSFGGFNLPEDIAVTADIAAAYTHGVPMGGSLVASKDNSLSLFVWAVKDPDNAPLAKIQVIKGWIEQGQRQEVVYDVACGGSDLDPVTGKCLANGATVNMTDCRWDNSAGAAELMTLWTDPDFSADEDAFYYVRAIQNPTCRWSTYDSLRLGKSPRDDAPLISKEMAWGSPIWVNAK
;
A
#
# COMPACT_ATOMS: atom_id res chain seq x y z
N ALA A 1 3.94 -14.76 7.08
CA ALA A 1 3.00 -13.68 7.41
C ALA A 1 3.39 -12.31 6.83
N GLY A 2 4.64 -12.08 6.41
CA GLY A 2 5.02 -10.82 5.76
C GLY A 2 4.42 -10.62 4.37
N ASP A 3 4.05 -9.38 4.05
CA ASP A 3 3.75 -8.93 2.68
C ASP A 3 5.03 -8.97 1.84
N GLU A 4 4.94 -9.48 0.61
CA GLU A 4 6.06 -9.73 -0.30
C GLU A 4 6.87 -8.47 -0.68
N GLU A 5 6.29 -7.28 -0.54
CA GLU A 5 7.00 -6.00 -0.72
C GLU A 5 7.38 -5.33 0.62
N CYS A 6 6.95 -5.88 1.77
CA CYS A 6 7.17 -5.33 3.13
C CYS A 6 7.82 -6.35 4.10
N GLY A 7 9.03 -6.82 3.77
CA GLY A 7 9.77 -7.81 4.57
C GLY A 7 10.55 -7.27 5.79
N TYR A 8 10.41 -5.98 6.14
CA TYR A 8 11.12 -5.34 7.26
C TYR A 8 10.15 -4.50 8.11
N GLU A 9 10.60 -3.92 9.23
CA GLU A 9 9.79 -3.11 10.17
C GLU A 9 8.73 -3.88 10.96
N GLN A 10 8.84 -5.22 10.93
CA GLN A 10 8.06 -6.11 11.78
C GLN A 10 8.63 -6.08 13.20
N PHE A 11 7.88 -5.46 14.12
CA PHE A 11 8.32 -5.31 15.51
C PHE A 11 8.50 -6.67 16.23
N PHE A 12 7.70 -7.66 15.86
CA PHE A 12 7.72 -9.01 16.42
C PHE A 12 8.06 -10.07 15.36
N PRO A 13 8.66 -11.20 15.74
CA PRO A 13 8.82 -12.35 14.83
C PRO A 13 7.47 -13.01 14.54
N GLU A 14 7.41 -13.85 13.50
CA GLU A 14 6.22 -14.70 13.25
C GLU A 14 6.03 -15.71 14.39
N CYS A 15 4.78 -16.02 14.72
CA CYS A 15 4.49 -17.03 15.75
C CYS A 15 4.81 -18.43 15.23
N GLU A 16 5.52 -19.22 16.05
CA GLU A 16 5.81 -20.63 15.73
C GLU A 16 4.68 -21.55 16.21
N GLU A 17 3.99 -21.15 17.29
CA GLU A 17 2.94 -21.95 17.93
C GLU A 17 1.67 -21.12 18.20
N GLU A 18 0.54 -21.82 18.27
CA GLU A 18 -0.75 -21.23 18.64
C GLU A 18 -0.76 -20.84 20.13
N GLY A 19 -1.28 -19.65 20.47
CA GLY A 19 -1.32 -19.13 21.84
C GLY A 19 -0.04 -18.46 22.34
N GLN A 20 1.01 -18.39 21.51
CA GLN A 20 2.19 -17.56 21.74
C GLN A 20 1.81 -16.07 21.76
N THR A 21 2.54 -15.28 22.57
CA THR A 21 2.36 -13.82 22.65
C THR A 21 3.63 -13.12 22.18
N SER A 22 3.53 -11.82 21.85
CA SER A 22 4.67 -11.01 21.34
C SER A 22 5.25 -11.56 20.03
N CYS A 23 4.37 -12.05 19.16
CA CYS A 23 4.67 -12.56 17.83
C CYS A 23 3.54 -12.17 16.86
N ILE A 24 3.78 -12.32 15.57
CA ILE A 24 2.85 -11.98 14.49
C ILE A 24 2.13 -13.22 14.02
N TYR A 25 0.81 -13.24 14.17
CA TYR A 25 -0.06 -14.23 13.54
C TYR A 25 -0.43 -13.79 12.13
N PRO A 26 -0.85 -14.70 11.24
CA PRO A 26 -1.47 -14.31 9.98
C PRO A 26 -2.63 -13.33 10.21
N THR A 27 -3.46 -13.58 11.24
CA THR A 27 -4.57 -12.70 11.63
C THR A 27 -4.16 -11.32 12.14
N SER A 28 -2.86 -11.07 12.35
CA SER A 28 -2.32 -9.74 12.64
C SER A 28 -2.16 -8.86 11.38
N MET A 29 -2.32 -9.43 10.19
CA MET A 29 -2.15 -8.74 8.91
C MET A 29 -3.49 -8.32 8.30
N MET A 30 -3.49 -7.15 7.66
CA MET A 30 -4.70 -6.60 7.07
C MET A 30 -5.29 -7.50 5.98
N ARG A 31 -4.44 -8.09 5.13
CA ARG A 31 -4.88 -8.97 4.02
C ARG A 31 -5.64 -10.19 4.54
N ASP A 32 -5.11 -10.86 5.57
CA ASP A 32 -5.80 -11.95 6.27
C ASP A 32 -7.13 -11.48 6.89
N GLY A 33 -7.15 -10.30 7.51
CA GLY A 33 -8.37 -9.70 8.05
C GLY A 33 -9.46 -9.52 7.00
N LEU A 34 -9.11 -9.05 5.80
CA LEU A 34 -10.07 -8.92 4.69
C LEU A 34 -10.64 -10.27 4.25
N GLN A 35 -9.80 -11.31 4.17
CA GLN A 35 -10.25 -12.66 3.81
C GLN A 35 -11.11 -13.30 4.91
N ILE A 36 -10.81 -13.05 6.19
CA ILE A 36 -11.68 -13.43 7.30
C ILE A 36 -13.03 -12.71 7.18
N GLY A 37 -13.03 -11.45 6.76
CA GLY A 37 -14.23 -10.69 6.47
C GLY A 37 -15.14 -11.38 5.45
N LEU A 38 -14.58 -11.82 4.31
CA LEU A 38 -15.31 -12.61 3.31
C LEU A 38 -15.87 -13.91 3.92
N ALA A 39 -15.04 -14.69 4.61
CA ALA A 39 -15.48 -15.95 5.20
C ALA A 39 -16.59 -15.76 6.26
N LEU A 40 -16.59 -14.65 6.99
CA LEU A 40 -17.66 -14.32 7.93
C LEU A 40 -18.95 -13.91 7.19
N GLU A 41 -18.85 -13.24 6.03
CA GLU A 41 -20.00 -12.91 5.20
C GLU A 41 -20.75 -14.19 4.79
N ASP A 42 -20.04 -15.23 4.35
CA ASP A 42 -20.60 -16.55 4.03
C ASP A 42 -21.26 -17.24 5.23
N GLN A 43 -20.63 -17.15 6.41
CA GLN A 43 -21.07 -17.89 7.59
C GLN A 43 -22.24 -17.25 8.33
N ILE A 44 -22.23 -15.92 8.45
CA ILE A 44 -23.17 -15.17 9.30
C ILE A 44 -23.94 -14.08 8.54
N GLY A 45 -23.75 -13.95 7.23
CA GLY A 45 -24.46 -13.01 6.36
C GLY A 45 -24.01 -11.56 6.47
N ILE A 46 -22.94 -11.28 7.22
CA ILE A 46 -22.36 -9.94 7.38
C ILE A 46 -20.83 -9.99 7.35
N ASN A 47 -20.22 -8.99 6.72
CA ASN A 47 -18.77 -8.78 6.73
C ASN A 47 -18.39 -7.65 7.70
N PRO A 48 -17.99 -7.96 8.94
CA PRO A 48 -17.61 -6.94 9.92
C PRO A 48 -16.25 -6.28 9.61
N LEU A 49 -15.47 -6.86 8.70
CA LEU A 49 -14.13 -6.41 8.32
C LEU A 49 -14.13 -5.69 6.97
N LYS A 50 -15.29 -5.22 6.53
CA LYS A 50 -15.50 -4.37 5.35
C LYS A 50 -15.04 -2.92 5.59
N VAL A 51 -13.77 -2.76 5.95
CA VAL A 51 -13.15 -1.50 6.40
C VAL A 51 -12.38 -0.79 5.29
N GLY A 52 -12.07 0.49 5.50
CA GLY A 52 -11.17 1.27 4.65
C GLY A 52 -9.74 1.21 5.19
N LEU A 53 -8.76 1.52 4.34
CA LEU A 53 -7.34 1.53 4.69
C LEU A 53 -6.83 2.96 4.84
N ILE A 54 -6.15 3.24 5.95
CA ILE A 54 -5.46 4.50 6.20
C ILE A 54 -4.08 4.23 6.83
N GLY A 55 -3.12 5.09 6.53
CA GLY A 55 -1.82 5.14 7.20
C GLY A 55 -1.84 6.25 8.24
N SER A 56 -0.95 6.20 9.23
CA SER A 56 -0.81 7.27 10.20
C SER A 56 0.62 7.37 10.73
N THR A 57 0.99 8.57 11.15
CA THR A 57 2.15 8.82 12.00
C THR A 57 1.72 8.73 13.46
N ASP A 58 2.47 7.98 14.27
CA ASP A 58 2.36 8.02 15.72
C ASP A 58 3.69 8.48 16.32
N THR A 59 3.97 9.77 16.15
CA THR A 59 5.13 10.42 16.73
C THR A 59 4.69 11.27 17.93
N HIS A 60 5.34 11.06 19.07
CA HIS A 60 5.10 11.82 20.30
C HIS A 60 5.90 13.13 20.31
N ASN A 61 6.11 13.74 19.13
CA ASN A 61 6.92 14.93 18.92
C ASN A 61 6.10 16.12 18.39
N SER A 62 4.77 16.01 18.31
CA SER A 62 3.88 17.05 17.77
C SER A 62 4.22 17.48 16.34
N ASN A 63 4.70 16.54 15.51
CA ASN A 63 5.01 16.72 14.08
C ASN A 63 4.12 15.81 13.21
N PRO A 64 2.79 15.97 13.23
CA PRO A 64 1.90 15.12 12.45
C PRO A 64 2.20 15.23 10.95
N GLY A 65 2.27 14.07 10.28
CA GLY A 65 2.54 14.00 8.85
C GLY A 65 3.98 14.27 8.43
N ASP A 66 4.90 14.35 9.39
CA ASP A 66 6.35 14.31 9.14
C ASP A 66 6.81 12.85 8.98
N THR A 67 6.73 12.37 7.74
CA THR A 67 6.89 10.97 7.34
C THR A 67 8.14 10.73 6.50
N GLU A 68 9.01 11.73 6.36
CA GLU A 68 10.14 11.63 5.45
C GLU A 68 11.33 10.93 6.10
N GLU A 69 11.93 10.02 5.35
CA GLU A 69 13.11 9.25 5.79
C GLU A 69 14.33 10.17 6.02
N TRP A 70 14.49 11.23 5.22
CA TRP A 70 15.70 12.08 5.24
C TRP A 70 15.82 12.96 6.48
N ASP A 71 14.72 13.39 7.09
CA ASP A 71 14.71 14.26 8.27
C ASP A 71 14.02 13.65 9.50
N TYR A 72 13.69 12.35 9.46
CA TYR A 72 13.13 11.61 10.58
C TYR A 72 13.80 11.95 11.91
N ARG A 73 13.00 12.45 12.84
CA ARG A 73 13.46 12.90 14.17
C ARG A 73 13.38 11.80 15.24
N GLY A 74 12.83 10.65 14.89
CA GLY A 74 12.49 9.59 15.84
C GLY A 74 11.02 9.68 16.29
N ALA A 75 10.47 8.59 16.85
CA ALA A 75 9.09 8.54 17.33
C ALA A 75 8.87 9.29 18.66
N THR A 76 9.90 9.36 19.53
CA THR A 76 9.84 10.12 20.79
C THR A 76 11.15 10.82 21.09
N THR A 77 11.09 12.02 21.66
CA THR A 77 12.30 12.78 22.02
C THR A 77 13.19 12.02 23.02
N PHE A 78 12.57 11.36 24.00
CA PHE A 78 13.32 10.63 25.03
C PHE A 78 14.01 9.38 24.50
N ALA A 79 13.36 8.56 23.67
CA ALA A 79 13.94 7.29 23.23
C ALA A 79 14.78 7.40 21.95
N SER A 80 14.47 8.36 21.06
CA SER A 80 14.96 8.32 19.67
C SER A 80 15.58 9.61 19.14
N SER A 81 15.52 10.71 19.89
CA SER A 81 16.19 11.96 19.53
C SER A 81 17.41 12.23 20.45
N PRO A 82 18.54 12.75 19.92
CA PRO A 82 18.84 13.05 18.51
C PRO A 82 19.27 11.81 17.71
N ALA A 83 19.70 11.97 16.45
CA ALA A 83 20.19 10.92 15.55
C ALA A 83 21.09 9.88 16.21
N LYS A 84 22.08 10.34 17.00
CA LYS A 84 22.99 9.45 17.73
C LYS A 84 22.24 8.45 18.62
N ARG A 85 21.17 8.87 19.30
CA ARG A 85 20.40 8.03 20.22
C ARG A 85 19.64 6.93 19.49
N ARG A 86 18.90 7.26 18.42
CA ARG A 86 18.19 6.25 17.61
C ARG A 86 19.16 5.35 16.84
N TYR A 87 20.27 5.90 16.34
CA TYR A 87 21.31 5.10 15.69
C TYR A 87 21.96 4.10 16.65
N GLU A 88 22.14 4.45 17.92
CA GLU A 88 22.72 3.55 18.94
C GLU A 88 21.66 2.69 19.65
N SER A 89 20.39 2.80 19.26
CA SER A 89 19.30 2.02 19.86
C SER A 89 19.46 0.53 19.60
N THR A 90 19.05 -0.27 20.58
CA THR A 90 19.04 -1.74 20.48
C THR A 90 17.65 -2.25 20.16
N ARG A 91 17.59 -3.52 19.74
CA ARG A 91 16.34 -4.27 19.48
C ARG A 91 15.35 -4.26 20.64
N LEU A 92 15.83 -4.13 21.89
CA LEU A 92 14.97 -4.06 23.07
C LEU A 92 14.13 -2.77 23.13
N VAL A 93 14.60 -1.69 22.52
CA VAL A 93 13.86 -0.42 22.40
C VAL A 93 13.06 -0.38 21.08
N GLY A 94 13.42 -1.23 20.11
CA GLY A 94 12.70 -1.43 18.86
C GLY A 94 12.75 -0.26 17.88
N THR A 95 13.48 0.82 18.20
CA THR A 95 13.52 2.04 17.38
C THR A 95 14.06 1.77 15.98
N GLN A 96 14.91 0.76 15.77
CA GLN A 96 15.40 0.42 14.44
C GLN A 96 14.29 -0.09 13.51
N TYR A 97 13.20 -0.66 14.05
CA TYR A 97 12.07 -1.15 13.26
C TYR A 97 11.03 -0.06 12.97
N ASN A 98 11.18 1.13 13.56
CA ASN A 98 10.23 2.20 13.31
C ASN A 98 10.39 2.73 11.89
N ASN A 99 9.26 2.88 11.20
CA ASN A 99 9.11 3.77 10.07
C ASN A 99 8.86 5.21 10.56
N PRO A 100 9.21 6.28 9.81
CA PRO A 100 8.72 7.63 10.07
C PRO A 100 7.20 7.74 10.25
N GLY A 101 6.44 6.84 9.62
CA GLY A 101 5.00 6.67 9.74
C GLY A 101 4.29 6.95 8.42
N GLY A 102 3.00 6.62 8.37
CA GLY A 102 2.20 6.77 7.15
C GLY A 102 1.29 7.99 7.13
N LEU A 103 0.59 8.20 6.01
CA LEU A 103 -0.43 9.23 5.88
C LEU A 103 -1.80 8.63 5.57
N ALA A 104 -2.84 9.29 6.09
CA ALA A 104 -4.22 9.06 5.70
C ALA A 104 -4.58 10.03 4.59
N ALA A 105 -5.08 9.52 3.47
CA ALA A 105 -5.54 10.34 2.37
C ALA A 105 -7.02 10.07 2.08
N ILE A 106 -7.74 11.14 1.74
CA ILE A 106 -9.20 11.13 1.60
C ILE A 106 -9.54 11.78 0.26
N TRP A 107 -10.32 11.08 -0.57
CA TRP A 107 -10.93 11.68 -1.75
C TRP A 107 -12.31 12.23 -1.41
N ALA A 108 -12.43 13.56 -1.41
CA ALA A 108 -13.68 14.27 -1.16
C ALA A 108 -13.91 15.32 -2.25
N PRO A 109 -15.18 15.64 -2.57
CA PRO A 109 -15.50 16.67 -3.56
C PRO A 109 -15.08 18.08 -3.11
N GLU A 110 -14.96 18.30 -1.80
CA GLU A 110 -14.56 19.57 -1.20
C GLU A 110 -13.90 19.36 0.17
N ASN A 111 -13.15 20.36 0.65
CA ASN A 111 -12.48 20.34 1.94
C ASN A 111 -13.38 20.87 3.06
N THR A 112 -14.57 20.28 3.21
CA THR A 112 -15.50 20.55 4.31
C THR A 112 -15.53 19.36 5.26
N ARG A 113 -15.83 19.60 6.54
CA ARG A 113 -15.91 18.53 7.55
C ARG A 113 -16.90 17.45 7.12
N GLU A 114 -18.05 17.87 6.61
CA GLU A 114 -19.12 16.98 6.15
C GLU A 114 -18.64 16.12 4.98
N ALA A 115 -18.06 16.72 3.95
CA ALA A 115 -17.58 15.98 2.77
C ALA A 115 -16.44 14.99 3.11
N LEU A 116 -15.54 15.37 4.03
CA LEU A 116 -14.46 14.49 4.51
C LEU A 116 -15.01 13.31 5.33
N PHE A 117 -15.98 13.55 6.22
CA PHE A 117 -16.61 12.48 7.00
C PHE A 117 -17.41 11.53 6.12
N ASP A 118 -18.14 12.06 5.13
CA ASP A 118 -18.85 11.23 4.17
C ASP A 118 -17.89 10.39 3.32
N ALA A 119 -16.70 10.93 2.99
CA ALA A 119 -15.65 10.21 2.28
C ALA A 119 -15.07 9.06 3.10
N MET A 120 -14.75 9.31 4.37
CA MET A 120 -14.31 8.27 5.30
C MET A 120 -15.38 7.21 5.51
N LYS A 121 -16.66 7.61 5.65
CA LYS A 121 -17.79 6.68 5.83
C LYS A 121 -17.98 5.76 4.63
N ARG A 122 -17.86 6.28 3.40
CA ARG A 122 -17.88 5.47 2.17
C ARG A 122 -16.54 4.78 1.87
N LYS A 123 -15.52 4.98 2.71
CA LYS A 123 -14.19 4.38 2.63
C LYS A 123 -13.42 4.76 1.35
N GLU A 124 -13.69 5.94 0.80
CA GLU A 124 -12.94 6.48 -0.33
C GLU A 124 -11.64 7.12 0.17
N VAL A 125 -10.80 6.28 0.76
CA VAL A 125 -9.58 6.63 1.49
C VAL A 125 -8.47 5.66 1.13
N TYR A 126 -7.24 6.09 1.32
CA TYR A 126 -6.07 5.24 1.12
C TYR A 126 -4.97 5.56 2.14
N ALA A 127 -4.10 4.57 2.33
CA ALA A 127 -2.92 4.67 3.18
C ALA A 127 -1.69 4.99 2.33
N THR A 128 -0.72 5.69 2.90
CA THR A 128 0.68 5.64 2.44
C THR A 128 1.59 5.19 3.58
N SER A 129 2.72 4.56 3.28
CA SER A 129 3.70 4.16 4.30
C SER A 129 4.65 5.29 4.70
N GLY A 130 4.67 6.38 3.93
CA GLY A 130 5.50 7.54 4.21
C GLY A 130 5.25 8.67 3.23
N THR A 131 5.54 8.43 1.95
CA THR A 131 5.50 9.48 0.92
C THR A 131 4.09 9.86 0.51
N ARG A 132 3.93 11.04 -0.10
CA ARG A 132 2.64 11.58 -0.57
C ARG A 132 2.29 11.09 -1.97
N ILE A 133 2.48 9.79 -2.23
CA ILE A 133 1.98 9.14 -3.45
C ILE A 133 0.46 9.37 -3.51
N LYS A 134 -0.03 9.90 -4.62
CA LYS A 134 -1.48 10.02 -4.85
C LYS A 134 -1.97 8.76 -5.51
N LEU A 135 -2.97 8.12 -4.94
CA LEU A 135 -3.57 6.90 -5.48
C LEU A 135 -5.08 7.07 -5.63
N ARG A 136 -5.62 6.68 -6.78
CA ARG A 136 -7.04 6.56 -7.02
C ARG A 136 -7.36 5.31 -7.82
N SER A 137 -8.43 4.61 -7.48
CA SER A 137 -8.88 3.44 -8.23
C SER A 137 -10.39 3.33 -8.24
N PHE A 138 -10.90 2.71 -9.31
CA PHE A 138 -12.31 2.43 -9.55
C PHE A 138 -12.45 1.02 -10.09
N GLY A 139 -13.51 0.32 -9.70
CA GLY A 139 -13.85 -1.00 -10.21
C GLY A 139 -15.22 -0.99 -10.86
N GLY A 140 -15.36 -1.71 -11.96
CA GLY A 140 -16.63 -1.84 -12.66
C GLY A 140 -16.58 -2.86 -13.80
N PHE A 141 -17.77 -3.26 -14.25
CA PHE A 141 -17.94 -4.22 -15.35
C PHE A 141 -18.07 -3.55 -16.73
N ASN A 142 -18.18 -2.22 -16.76
CA ASN A 142 -18.44 -1.42 -17.97
C ASN A 142 -17.66 -0.10 -17.95
N LEU A 143 -16.45 -0.09 -17.39
CA LEU A 143 -15.59 1.08 -17.45
C LEU A 143 -15.20 1.38 -18.91
N PRO A 144 -15.17 2.65 -19.35
CA PRO A 144 -14.72 3.00 -20.70
C PRO A 144 -13.30 2.46 -20.99
N GLU A 145 -13.12 1.83 -22.16
CA GLU A 145 -11.84 1.22 -22.55
C GLU A 145 -10.69 2.24 -22.64
N ASP A 146 -11.01 3.50 -22.97
CA ASP A 146 -10.06 4.60 -23.12
C ASP A 146 -9.87 5.41 -21.82
N ILE A 147 -10.43 4.98 -20.68
CA ILE A 147 -10.40 5.75 -19.43
C ILE A 147 -8.97 6.02 -18.92
N ALA A 148 -8.04 5.11 -19.19
CA ALA A 148 -6.63 5.28 -18.84
C ALA A 148 -5.89 6.28 -19.74
N VAL A 149 -6.51 6.70 -20.84
CA VAL A 149 -6.01 7.74 -21.76
C VAL A 149 -6.70 9.07 -21.49
N THR A 150 -8.02 9.05 -21.26
CA THR A 150 -8.83 10.27 -21.06
C THR A 150 -8.77 10.82 -19.64
N ALA A 151 -8.44 9.96 -18.67
CA ALA A 151 -8.50 10.27 -17.24
C ALA A 151 -9.88 10.80 -16.79
N ASP A 152 -10.97 10.35 -17.44
CA ASP A 152 -12.32 10.81 -17.14
C ASP A 152 -12.85 10.21 -15.82
N ILE A 153 -12.62 10.95 -14.73
CA ILE A 153 -13.10 10.61 -13.39
C ILE A 153 -14.63 10.60 -13.31
N ALA A 154 -15.32 11.47 -14.05
CA ALA A 154 -16.78 11.53 -13.99
C ALA A 154 -17.39 10.26 -14.59
N ALA A 155 -16.81 9.76 -15.70
CA ALA A 155 -17.15 8.46 -16.25
C ALA A 155 -16.82 7.33 -15.27
N ALA A 156 -15.67 7.38 -14.57
CA ALA A 156 -15.29 6.37 -13.57
C ALA A 156 -16.34 6.22 -12.45
N TYR A 157 -16.86 7.34 -11.93
CA TYR A 157 -17.96 7.32 -10.94
C TYR A 157 -19.29 6.89 -11.51
N THR A 158 -19.54 7.13 -12.79
CA THR A 158 -20.80 6.78 -13.45
C THR A 158 -20.88 5.28 -13.74
N HIS A 159 -19.77 4.68 -14.15
CA HIS A 159 -19.70 3.30 -14.65
C HIS A 159 -19.06 2.30 -13.68
N GLY A 160 -18.61 2.75 -12.52
CA GLY A 160 -17.99 1.91 -11.50
C GLY A 160 -18.19 2.45 -10.09
N VAL A 161 -17.50 1.83 -9.14
CA VAL A 161 -17.41 2.29 -7.75
C VAL A 161 -15.96 2.66 -7.44
N PRO A 162 -15.72 3.70 -6.64
CA PRO A 162 -14.37 4.02 -6.20
C PRO A 162 -13.88 2.97 -5.18
N MET A 163 -12.58 3.00 -4.89
CA MET A 163 -11.97 2.30 -3.75
C MET A 163 -12.84 2.40 -2.48
N GLY A 164 -13.01 1.30 -1.74
CA GLY A 164 -13.92 1.20 -0.60
C GLY A 164 -15.38 0.85 -0.94
N GLY A 165 -15.74 0.88 -2.23
CA GLY A 165 -17.07 0.56 -2.74
C GLY A 165 -17.38 -0.94 -2.80
N SER A 166 -18.57 -1.27 -3.32
CA SER A 166 -18.99 -2.66 -3.54
C SER A 166 -19.76 -2.81 -4.84
N LEU A 167 -19.56 -3.94 -5.49
CA LEU A 167 -20.22 -4.35 -6.71
C LEU A 167 -20.93 -5.68 -6.48
N VAL A 168 -21.96 -5.93 -7.29
CA VAL A 168 -22.57 -7.25 -7.42
C VAL A 168 -22.08 -7.84 -8.72
N ALA A 169 -21.61 -9.08 -8.69
CA ALA A 169 -21.01 -9.75 -9.82
C ALA A 169 -21.94 -9.79 -11.04
N SER A 170 -21.35 -9.63 -12.23
CA SER A 170 -22.01 -9.81 -13.52
C SER A 170 -21.49 -11.08 -14.18
N LYS A 171 -22.38 -11.95 -14.65
CA LYS A 171 -21.98 -13.17 -15.38
C LYS A 171 -21.54 -12.88 -16.82
N ASP A 172 -21.88 -11.69 -17.33
CA ASP A 172 -21.66 -11.35 -18.74
C ASP A 172 -20.32 -10.66 -18.99
N ASN A 173 -19.70 -10.07 -17.95
CA ASN A 173 -18.50 -9.25 -18.06
C ASN A 173 -17.50 -9.54 -16.93
N SER A 174 -16.20 -9.46 -17.24
CA SER A 174 -15.13 -9.48 -16.23
C SER A 174 -15.00 -8.15 -15.49
N LEU A 175 -14.55 -8.22 -14.23
CA LEU A 175 -14.23 -7.02 -13.48
C LEU A 175 -13.03 -6.30 -14.10
N SER A 176 -13.16 -4.99 -14.32
CA SER A 176 -12.03 -4.12 -14.65
C SER A 176 -11.77 -3.11 -13.54
N LEU A 177 -10.49 -2.80 -13.32
CA LEU A 177 -10.00 -1.80 -12.40
C LEU A 177 -9.27 -0.70 -13.18
N PHE A 178 -9.82 0.51 -13.12
CA PHE A 178 -9.10 1.71 -13.50
C PHE A 178 -8.26 2.16 -12.31
N VAL A 179 -6.95 2.33 -12.51
CA VAL A 179 -6.00 2.73 -11.47
C VAL A 179 -5.16 3.90 -11.96
N TRP A 180 -5.01 4.90 -11.10
CA TRP A 180 -4.19 6.08 -11.33
C TRP A 180 -3.34 6.39 -10.11
N ALA A 181 -2.02 6.34 -10.28
CA ALA A 181 -1.05 6.72 -9.27
C ALA A 181 -0.11 7.83 -9.78
N VAL A 182 0.20 8.79 -8.91
CA VAL A 182 1.15 9.87 -9.18
C VAL A 182 2.18 9.88 -8.05
N LYS A 183 3.46 10.00 -8.40
CA LYS A 183 4.54 10.06 -7.41
C LYS A 183 4.37 11.25 -6.46
N ASP A 184 5.02 11.16 -5.31
CA ASP A 184 5.31 12.34 -4.50
C ASP A 184 6.28 13.26 -5.29
N PRO A 185 5.96 14.55 -5.51
CA PRO A 185 6.85 15.50 -6.17
C PRO A 185 8.27 15.52 -5.58
N ASP A 186 8.40 15.35 -4.26
CA ASP A 186 9.66 15.45 -3.53
C ASP A 186 10.38 14.10 -3.39
N ASN A 187 9.83 13.03 -3.96
CA ASN A 187 10.35 11.67 -3.77
C ASN A 187 10.58 10.89 -5.08
N ALA A 188 11.05 9.65 -4.93
CA ALA A 188 11.45 8.79 -6.04
C ALA A 188 10.29 8.49 -7.01
N PRO A 189 10.58 8.26 -8.30
CA PRO A 189 9.57 7.85 -9.28
C PRO A 189 8.86 6.54 -8.90
N LEU A 190 7.65 6.32 -9.42
CA LEU A 190 6.90 5.08 -9.25
C LEU A 190 7.61 3.92 -9.97
N ALA A 191 7.74 2.79 -9.27
CA ALA A 191 8.29 1.55 -9.80
C ALA A 191 7.21 0.72 -10.48
N LYS A 192 6.03 0.58 -9.86
CA LYS A 192 4.92 -0.23 -10.38
C LYS A 192 3.60 -0.01 -9.63
N ILE A 193 2.52 -0.48 -10.23
CA ILE A 193 1.21 -0.67 -9.60
C ILE A 193 0.90 -2.16 -9.55
N GLN A 194 0.33 -2.59 -8.43
CA GLN A 194 -0.19 -3.94 -8.23
C GLN A 194 -1.68 -3.93 -7.89
N VAL A 195 -2.35 -4.98 -8.34
CA VAL A 195 -3.69 -5.36 -7.88
C VAL A 195 -3.56 -6.62 -7.05
N ILE A 196 -4.13 -6.60 -5.85
CA ILE A 196 -4.20 -7.73 -4.96
C ILE A 196 -5.67 -8.19 -4.93
N LYS A 197 -5.91 -9.45 -5.30
CA LYS A 197 -7.21 -10.11 -5.24
C LYS A 197 -7.19 -11.14 -4.12
N GLY A 198 -8.22 -11.13 -3.29
CA GLY A 198 -8.50 -12.18 -2.32
C GLY A 198 -9.92 -12.69 -2.51
N TRP A 199 -10.13 -14.00 -2.45
CA TRP A 199 -11.44 -14.62 -2.67
C TRP A 199 -11.58 -15.91 -1.87
N ILE A 200 -12.80 -16.44 -1.84
CA ILE A 200 -13.10 -17.75 -1.26
C ILE A 200 -13.38 -18.74 -2.39
N GLU A 201 -12.61 -19.82 -2.45
CA GLU A 201 -12.84 -20.94 -3.37
C GLU A 201 -12.99 -22.22 -2.55
N GLN A 202 -14.12 -22.91 -2.70
CA GLN A 202 -14.41 -24.18 -2.01
C GLN A 202 -14.22 -24.10 -0.47
N GLY A 203 -14.53 -22.94 0.11
CA GLY A 203 -14.35 -22.68 1.55
C GLY A 203 -12.91 -22.44 1.98
N GLN A 204 -11.96 -22.34 1.03
CA GLN A 204 -10.57 -21.97 1.28
C GLN A 204 -10.33 -20.53 0.84
N ARG A 205 -9.54 -19.81 1.64
CA ARG A 205 -9.11 -18.46 1.31
C ARG A 205 -7.99 -18.53 0.28
N GLN A 206 -8.14 -17.77 -0.80
CA GLN A 206 -7.17 -17.66 -1.87
C GLN A 206 -6.73 -16.20 -2.03
N GLU A 207 -5.50 -16.02 -2.52
CA GLU A 207 -5.00 -14.69 -2.87
C GLU A 207 -4.04 -14.74 -4.05
N VAL A 208 -3.99 -13.64 -4.80
CA VAL A 208 -3.04 -13.45 -5.90
C VAL A 208 -2.69 -11.97 -6.03
N VAL A 209 -1.47 -11.70 -6.48
CA VAL A 209 -0.93 -10.36 -6.73
C VAL A 209 -0.55 -10.25 -8.19
N TYR A 210 -1.13 -9.27 -8.88
CA TYR A 210 -0.81 -8.96 -10.27
C TYR A 210 -0.03 -7.64 -10.34
N ASP A 211 1.08 -7.62 -11.06
CA ASP A 211 1.69 -6.35 -11.49
C ASP A 211 0.90 -5.86 -12.71
N VAL A 212 0.33 -4.65 -12.64
CA VAL A 212 -0.63 -4.14 -13.65
C VAL A 212 -0.16 -2.87 -14.38
N ALA A 213 0.91 -2.25 -13.89
CA ALA A 213 1.63 -1.18 -14.59
C ALA A 213 3.09 -1.15 -14.12
N CYS A 214 4.03 -0.99 -15.05
CA CYS A 214 5.47 -0.99 -14.78
C CYS A 214 6.08 0.38 -15.09
N GLY A 215 6.83 0.94 -14.14
CA GLY A 215 7.52 2.21 -14.27
C GLY A 215 8.93 2.01 -14.80
N GLY A 216 9.16 2.35 -16.07
CA GLY A 216 10.48 2.27 -16.69
C GLY A 216 10.98 0.84 -16.96
N SER A 217 10.06 -0.13 -17.01
CA SER A 217 10.33 -1.52 -17.43
C SER A 217 9.08 -2.15 -18.07
N ASP A 218 9.26 -3.32 -18.68
CA ASP A 218 8.16 -4.10 -19.25
C ASP A 218 7.62 -5.15 -18.27
N LEU A 219 6.39 -5.60 -18.51
CA LEU A 219 5.82 -6.77 -17.86
C LEU A 219 6.41 -8.04 -18.48
N ASP A 220 6.91 -8.95 -17.66
CA ASP A 220 7.33 -10.27 -18.12
C ASP A 220 6.09 -11.11 -18.50
N PRO A 221 5.95 -11.53 -19.76
CA PRO A 221 4.78 -12.27 -20.22
C PRO A 221 4.70 -13.69 -19.64
N VAL A 222 5.78 -14.23 -19.10
CA VAL A 222 5.82 -15.57 -18.49
C VAL A 222 5.43 -15.51 -17.02
N THR A 223 5.97 -14.54 -16.28
CA THR A 223 5.76 -14.47 -14.83
C THR A 223 4.64 -13.52 -14.41
N GLY A 224 4.19 -12.63 -15.31
CA GLY A 224 3.20 -11.59 -14.99
C GLY A 224 3.73 -10.54 -14.01
N LYS A 225 5.06 -10.40 -13.88
CA LYS A 225 5.71 -9.43 -12.99
C LYS A 225 6.46 -8.37 -13.78
N CYS A 226 6.53 -7.16 -13.25
CA CYS A 226 7.37 -6.12 -13.82
C CYS A 226 8.85 -6.53 -13.73
N LEU A 227 9.57 -6.39 -14.83
CA LEU A 227 11.02 -6.52 -14.84
C LEU A 227 11.67 -5.43 -13.98
N ALA A 228 12.90 -5.67 -13.52
CA ALA A 228 13.65 -4.64 -12.80
C ALA A 228 13.92 -3.44 -13.72
N ASN A 229 13.54 -2.25 -13.27
CA ASN A 229 13.74 -1.00 -14.01
C ASN A 229 15.15 -0.38 -13.84
N GLY A 230 16.00 -1.02 -13.03
CA GLY A 230 17.39 -0.59 -12.80
C GLY A 230 17.57 0.61 -11.88
N ALA A 231 16.53 1.08 -11.19
CA ALA A 231 16.64 2.21 -10.25
C ALA A 231 17.66 1.93 -9.14
N THR A 232 18.51 2.93 -8.85
CA THR A 232 19.58 2.83 -7.84
C THR A 232 19.52 3.97 -6.82
N VAL A 233 20.21 3.78 -5.69
CA VAL A 233 20.43 4.82 -4.68
C VAL A 233 21.93 4.96 -4.46
N ASN A 234 22.44 6.19 -4.51
CA ASN A 234 23.82 6.48 -4.18
C ASN A 234 23.99 6.43 -2.65
N MET A 235 24.71 5.43 -2.16
CA MET A 235 24.90 5.22 -0.72
C MET A 235 25.82 6.25 -0.03
N THR A 236 26.49 7.12 -0.80
CA THR A 236 27.37 8.16 -0.24
C THR A 236 26.64 9.45 0.11
N ASP A 237 25.53 9.75 -0.57
CA ASP A 237 24.76 10.99 -0.39
C ASP A 237 23.24 10.79 -0.40
N CYS A 238 22.78 9.54 -0.50
CA CYS A 238 21.39 9.13 -0.55
C CYS A 238 20.56 9.67 -1.72
N ARG A 239 21.20 10.15 -2.80
CA ARG A 239 20.49 10.51 -4.02
C ARG A 239 19.94 9.27 -4.72
N TRP A 240 18.64 9.25 -4.96
CA TRP A 240 17.99 8.22 -5.77
C TRP A 240 18.00 8.58 -7.26
N ASP A 241 17.92 7.54 -8.08
CA ASP A 241 17.77 7.65 -9.53
C ASP A 241 16.41 8.24 -9.90
N ASN A 242 16.42 9.29 -10.72
CA ASN A 242 15.23 9.93 -11.26
C ASN A 242 14.99 9.59 -12.75
N SER A 243 15.88 8.82 -13.38
CA SER A 243 15.79 8.40 -14.77
C SER A 243 15.04 7.08 -14.97
N ALA A 244 15.04 6.20 -13.95
CA ALA A 244 14.23 5.00 -13.91
C ALA A 244 12.88 5.25 -13.20
N GLY A 245 11.84 4.49 -13.57
CA GLY A 245 10.49 4.65 -13.04
C GLY A 245 9.61 5.60 -13.84
N ALA A 246 8.47 5.98 -13.26
CA ALA A 246 7.51 6.90 -13.88
C ALA A 246 7.02 7.96 -12.88
N ALA A 247 6.75 9.18 -13.34
CA ALA A 247 6.11 10.20 -12.51
C ALA A 247 4.62 9.91 -12.27
N GLU A 248 4.00 9.21 -13.20
CA GLU A 248 2.58 8.88 -13.22
C GLU A 248 2.42 7.49 -13.86
N LEU A 249 1.55 6.67 -13.27
CA LEU A 249 1.14 5.39 -13.83
C LEU A 249 -0.39 5.36 -13.84
N MET A 250 -0.95 5.09 -15.01
CA MET A 250 -2.39 5.05 -15.22
C MET A 250 -2.73 3.85 -16.11
N THR A 251 -3.65 3.00 -15.67
CA THR A 251 -3.96 1.74 -16.35
C THR A 251 -5.42 1.34 -16.16
N LEU A 252 -5.97 0.64 -17.14
CA LEU A 252 -7.21 -0.11 -17.04
C LEU A 252 -6.85 -1.59 -17.14
N TRP A 253 -7.00 -2.31 -16.03
CA TRP A 253 -6.68 -3.73 -15.94
C TRP A 253 -7.96 -4.54 -15.78
N THR A 254 -8.08 -5.64 -16.52
CA THR A 254 -9.21 -6.58 -16.40
C THR A 254 -8.73 -7.86 -15.73
N ASP A 255 -9.48 -8.34 -14.74
CA ASP A 255 -9.17 -9.60 -14.04
C ASP A 255 -9.29 -10.78 -15.02
N PRO A 256 -8.17 -11.45 -15.37
CA PRO A 256 -8.17 -12.55 -16.32
C PRO A 256 -8.86 -13.81 -15.78
N ASP A 257 -8.90 -13.93 -14.45
CA ASP A 257 -9.41 -15.10 -13.73
C ASP A 257 -10.68 -14.73 -12.95
N PHE A 258 -11.44 -13.75 -13.46
CA PHE A 258 -12.68 -13.31 -12.82
C PHE A 258 -13.73 -14.42 -12.83
N SER A 259 -14.30 -14.70 -11.66
CA SER A 259 -15.45 -15.57 -11.49
C SER A 259 -16.60 -14.78 -10.87
N ALA A 260 -17.78 -14.86 -11.47
CA ALA A 260 -18.98 -14.22 -10.94
C ALA A 260 -19.66 -15.02 -9.81
N ASP A 261 -19.18 -16.23 -9.55
CA ASP A 261 -19.70 -17.14 -8.53
C ASP A 261 -18.84 -17.09 -7.23
N GLU A 262 -17.85 -16.20 -7.17
CA GLU A 262 -16.93 -16.04 -6.03
C GLU A 262 -17.11 -14.67 -5.37
N ASP A 263 -17.24 -14.67 -4.04
CA ASP A 263 -17.06 -13.45 -3.25
C ASP A 263 -15.58 -13.10 -3.19
N ALA A 264 -15.26 -11.84 -3.54
CA ALA A 264 -13.90 -11.38 -3.67
C ALA A 264 -13.74 -9.93 -3.18
N PHE A 265 -12.50 -9.58 -2.82
CA PHE A 265 -12.07 -8.20 -2.69
C PHE A 265 -10.85 -7.94 -3.55
N TYR A 266 -10.72 -6.68 -3.97
CA TYR A 266 -9.61 -6.18 -4.75
C TYR A 266 -9.09 -4.91 -4.09
N TYR A 267 -7.80 -4.84 -3.82
CA TYR A 267 -7.18 -3.57 -3.47
C TYR A 267 -5.95 -3.31 -4.32
N VAL A 268 -5.56 -2.05 -4.39
CA VAL A 268 -4.46 -1.60 -5.23
C VAL A 268 -3.32 -1.16 -4.35
N ARG A 269 -2.10 -1.49 -4.77
CA ARG A 269 -0.87 -0.95 -4.20
C ARG A 269 -0.03 -0.23 -5.26
N ALA A 270 0.39 0.99 -4.99
CA ALA A 270 1.41 1.69 -5.77
C ALA A 270 2.74 1.66 -5.01
N ILE A 271 3.85 1.43 -5.71
CA ILE A 271 5.19 1.28 -5.10
C ILE A 271 6.14 2.25 -5.80
N GLN A 272 6.92 3.00 -5.03
CA GLN A 272 7.99 3.83 -5.59
C GLN A 272 9.33 3.09 -5.70
N ASN A 273 10.24 3.66 -6.49
CA ASN A 273 11.63 3.25 -6.55
C ASN A 273 12.32 3.43 -5.18
N PRO A 274 13.38 2.65 -4.92
CA PRO A 274 14.01 2.67 -3.61
C PRO A 274 14.62 4.04 -3.28
N THR A 275 14.53 4.40 -2.01
CA THR A 275 15.22 5.54 -1.39
C THR A 275 16.04 5.09 -0.20
N CYS A 276 16.98 5.89 0.27
CA CYS A 276 17.61 5.62 1.55
C CYS A 276 16.56 5.59 2.67
N ARG A 277 16.73 4.64 3.59
CA ARG A 277 16.00 4.61 4.86
C ARG A 277 16.58 5.65 5.83
N TRP A 278 15.80 6.12 6.82
CA TRP A 278 16.26 7.07 7.85
C TRP A 278 17.54 6.62 8.56
N SER A 279 17.71 5.31 8.77
CA SER A 279 18.90 4.75 9.42
C SER A 279 20.17 4.98 8.60
N THR A 280 20.05 4.97 7.27
CA THR A 280 21.15 5.29 6.35
C THR A 280 21.46 6.79 6.35
N TYR A 281 20.43 7.65 6.35
CA TYR A 281 20.63 9.08 6.50
C TYR A 281 21.32 9.44 7.83
N ASP A 282 20.98 8.74 8.92
CA ASP A 282 21.65 8.92 10.20
C ASP A 282 23.10 8.46 10.19
N SER A 283 23.42 7.33 9.54
CA SER A 283 24.82 6.90 9.34
C SER A 283 25.65 7.99 8.67
N LEU A 284 25.14 8.56 7.57
CA LEU A 284 25.80 9.67 6.86
C LEU A 284 25.94 10.90 7.76
N ARG A 285 24.86 11.30 8.44
CA ARG A 285 24.82 12.45 9.35
C ARG A 285 25.81 12.32 10.52
N LEU A 286 26.05 11.11 10.99
CA LEU A 286 26.94 10.82 12.12
C LEU A 286 28.37 10.45 11.70
N GLY A 287 28.64 10.30 10.40
CA GLY A 287 29.92 9.80 9.89
C GLY A 287 30.24 8.38 10.35
N LYS A 288 29.21 7.52 10.48
CA LYS A 288 29.33 6.12 10.88
C LYS A 288 29.01 5.19 9.72
N SER A 289 29.52 3.97 9.76
CA SER A 289 29.09 2.90 8.84
C SER A 289 27.58 2.64 8.95
N PRO A 290 26.92 2.14 7.90
CA PRO A 290 25.56 1.62 8.02
C PRO A 290 25.43 0.52 9.06
N ARG A 291 24.25 0.43 9.68
CA ARG A 291 23.90 -0.69 10.57
C ARG A 291 23.76 -1.97 9.75
N ASP A 292 24.15 -3.10 10.33
CA ASP A 292 24.02 -4.43 9.74
C ASP A 292 22.66 -5.10 10.02
N ASP A 293 21.92 -4.59 11.01
CA ASP A 293 20.60 -5.08 11.43
C ASP A 293 19.41 -4.28 10.86
N ALA A 294 19.66 -3.41 9.88
CA ALA A 294 18.64 -2.62 9.20
C ALA A 294 18.92 -2.56 7.68
N PRO A 295 17.88 -2.56 6.83
CA PRO A 295 18.04 -2.35 5.41
C PRO A 295 18.52 -0.94 5.15
N LEU A 296 19.33 -0.81 4.10
CA LEU A 296 19.93 0.45 3.69
C LEU A 296 18.94 1.34 2.94
N ILE A 297 17.97 0.71 2.28
CA ILE A 297 16.97 1.35 1.43
C ILE A 297 15.58 0.87 1.81
N SER A 298 14.60 1.73 1.60
CA SER A 298 13.17 1.45 1.74
C SER A 298 12.47 1.75 0.41
N LYS A 299 11.28 1.17 0.24
CA LYS A 299 10.37 1.49 -0.86
C LYS A 299 9.05 1.89 -0.23
N GLU A 300 8.66 3.13 -0.45
CA GLU A 300 7.41 3.66 0.06
C GLU A 300 6.25 3.29 -0.86
N MET A 301 5.07 3.21 -0.28
CA MET A 301 3.91 2.59 -0.91
C MET A 301 2.63 3.36 -0.58
N ALA A 302 1.62 3.17 -1.43
CA ALA A 302 0.26 3.57 -1.17
C ALA A 302 -0.69 2.38 -1.36
N TRP A 303 -1.69 2.23 -0.48
CA TRP A 303 -2.71 1.17 -0.53
C TRP A 303 -4.11 1.77 -0.57
N GLY A 304 -4.85 1.49 -1.64
CA GLY A 304 -6.25 1.88 -1.78
C GLY A 304 -7.17 1.01 -0.93
N SER A 305 -8.27 1.58 -0.43
CA SER A 305 -9.30 0.78 0.25
C SER A 305 -9.89 -0.31 -0.66
N PRO A 306 -10.21 -1.51 -0.15
CA PRO A 306 -10.68 -2.60 -0.99
C PRO A 306 -12.02 -2.29 -1.66
N ILE A 307 -12.13 -2.69 -2.92
CA ILE A 307 -13.39 -2.82 -3.65
C ILE A 307 -13.87 -4.25 -3.47
N TRP A 308 -15.12 -4.40 -3.04
CA TRP A 308 -15.72 -5.70 -2.79
C TRP A 308 -16.60 -6.11 -3.97
N VAL A 309 -16.54 -7.38 -4.36
CA VAL A 309 -17.41 -7.97 -5.37
C VAL A 309 -18.13 -9.12 -4.72
N ASN A 310 -19.46 -9.00 -4.66
CA ASN A 310 -20.31 -10.03 -4.10
C ASN A 310 -20.86 -10.89 -5.25
N ALA A 311 -20.74 -12.21 -5.15
CA ALA A 311 -21.35 -13.18 -6.05
C ALA A 311 -22.88 -13.03 -6.07
N LYS A 312 -23.50 -13.51 -7.15
CA LYS A 312 -24.97 -13.51 -7.32
C LYS A 312 -25.61 -14.83 -6.94
#